data_AF-A0A946FLV6-F1
#
_entry.id   AF-A0A946FLV6-F1
#
_cell.length_a   1.000
_cell.length_b   1.000
_cell.length_c   1.000
_cell.angle_alpha   90.00
_cell.angle_beta   90.00
_cell.angle_gamma   90.00
#
_symmetry.space_group_name_H-M   'P 1'
#
loop_
_entity.id
_entity.type
_entity.pdbx_description
1 polymer ?
#
loop_
_entity_poly.entity_id
_entity_poly.type
_entity_poly.pdbx_seq_one_letter_code
_entity_poly.pdbx_strand_id
1 'polypeptide(L)' 'FFEAFGLEPGAFQTVFLKSRGHFRAGFDIFFEPDQIFEADARGLTNPMLERFDFKHLPRPVYPLDQNTEWRPGR' A
#
# COMPACT_ATOMS: atom_id res chain seq x y z
N PHE A 1 -8.41 16.89 -5.10
CA PHE A 1 -8.95 16.02 -6.17
C PHE A 1 -10.47 16.02 -6.12
N PHE A 2 -11.10 15.44 -5.09
CA PHE A 2 -12.57 15.37 -4.95
C PHE A 2 -13.27 16.73 -5.15
N GLU A 3 -12.84 17.74 -4.40
CA GLU A 3 -13.41 19.09 -4.47
C GLU A 3 -13.27 19.75 -5.85
N ALA A 4 -12.21 19.42 -6.60
CA ALA A 4 -12.03 19.91 -7.97
C ALA A 4 -13.10 19.38 -8.94
N PHE A 5 -13.78 18.29 -8.57
CA PHE A 5 -14.95 17.74 -9.26
C PHE A 5 -16.26 18.05 -8.52
N GLY A 6 -16.25 18.97 -7.55
CA GLY A 6 -17.42 19.33 -6.75
C GLY A 6 -17.88 18.26 -5.77
N LEU A 7 -17.01 17.30 -5.43
CA LEU A 7 -17.31 16.22 -4.50
C LEU A 7 -16.77 16.55 -3.10
N GLU A 8 -17.61 16.42 -2.08
CA GLU A 8 -17.24 16.59 -0.67
C GLU A 8 -16.96 15.21 -0.06
N PRO A 9 -15.72 14.90 0.37
CA PRO A 9 -15.37 13.56 0.86
C PRO A 9 -16.18 13.06 2.06
N GLY A 10 -16.54 13.93 3.01
CA GLY A 10 -17.29 13.57 4.22
C GLY A 10 -18.75 13.19 3.98
N ALA A 11 -19.32 13.55 2.83
CA ALA A 11 -20.69 13.25 2.44
C ALA A 11 -20.86 11.80 1.95
N PHE A 12 -19.75 11.07 1.71
CA PHE A 12 -19.79 9.69 1.26
C PHE A 12 -19.73 8.71 2.44
N GLN A 13 -20.51 7.63 2.37
CA GLN A 13 -20.42 6.54 3.35
C GLN A 13 -19.05 5.83 3.32
N THR A 14 -18.38 5.83 2.17
CA THR A 14 -17.06 5.20 2.01
C THR A 14 -16.29 5.90 0.90
N VAL A 15 -15.02 6.21 1.16
CA VAL A 15 -14.09 6.79 0.18
C VAL A 15 -12.91 5.84 -0.03
N PHE A 16 -12.69 5.40 -1.27
CA PHE A 16 -11.56 4.55 -1.62
C PHE A 16 -10.38 5.39 -2.12
N LEU A 17 -9.21 5.18 -1.54
CA LEU A 17 -7.98 5.88 -1.90
C LEU A 17 -6.95 4.88 -2.40
N LYS A 18 -6.36 5.14 -3.56
CA LYS A 18 -5.20 4.37 -4.04
C LYS A 18 -3.92 4.96 -3.44
N SER A 19 -3.75 4.80 -2.13
CA SER A 19 -2.57 5.25 -1.39
C SER A 19 -2.35 4.36 -0.17
N ARG A 20 -1.09 4.16 0.24
CA ARG A 20 -0.75 3.40 1.46
C ARG A 20 -0.35 4.28 2.64
N GLY A 21 0.07 5.53 2.42
CA GLY A 21 0.70 6.34 3.47
C GLY A 21 0.31 7.80 3.42
N HIS A 22 0.65 8.50 2.34
CA HIS A 22 0.53 9.96 2.24
C HIS A 22 -0.90 10.50 2.32
N PHE A 23 -1.94 9.66 2.21
CA PHE A 23 -3.31 10.17 2.25
C PHE A 23 -3.71 10.72 3.62
N ARG A 24 -3.14 10.21 4.72
CA ARG A 24 -3.59 10.58 6.08
C ARG A 24 -3.51 12.08 6.34
N ALA A 25 -2.41 12.73 5.96
CA ALA A 25 -2.23 14.17 6.12
C ALA A 25 -3.20 15.05 5.30
N GLY A 26 -3.93 14.47 4.35
CA GLY A 26 -4.93 15.20 3.55
C GLY A 26 -6.37 14.76 3.81
N PHE A 27 -6.59 13.76 4.68
CA PHE A 27 -7.91 13.17 4.93
C PHE A 27 -8.26 13.05 6.42
N ASP A 28 -7.31 13.35 7.32
CA ASP A 28 -7.54 13.42 8.77
C ASP A 28 -8.57 14.49 9.18
N ILE A 29 -8.80 15.50 8.34
CA ILE A 29 -9.89 16.49 8.51
C ILE A 29 -11.29 15.92 8.24
N PHE A 30 -11.40 14.78 7.57
CA PHE A 30 -12.68 14.17 7.18
C PHE A 30 -13.00 12.87 7.94
N PHE A 31 -11.97 12.11 8.32
CA PHE A 31 -12.12 10.78 8.91
C PHE A 31 -11.17 10.61 10.09
N GLU A 32 -11.72 10.19 11.23
CA GLU A 32 -10.95 9.85 12.42
C GLU A 32 -10.06 8.62 12.18
N PRO A 33 -8.96 8.44 12.93
CA PRO A 33 -8.03 7.33 12.72
C PRO A 33 -8.68 5.93 12.78
N ASP A 34 -9.74 5.74 13.57
CA ASP A 34 -10.47 4.48 13.71
C ASP A 34 -11.46 4.20 12.56
N GLN A 35 -11.68 5.19 11.68
CA GLN A 35 -12.47 5.05 10.45
C GLN A 35 -11.60 4.71 9.23
N ILE A 36 -10.28 4.62 9.40
CA ILE A 36 -9.33 4.35 8.33
C ILE A 36 -9.00 2.84 8.30
N PHE A 37 -9.45 2.17 7.25
CA PHE A 37 -9.20 0.74 7.04
C PHE A 37 -8.20 0.51 5.91
N GLU A 38 -7.13 -0.24 6.19
CA GLU A 38 -6.22 -0.72 5.15
C GLU A 38 -6.75 -2.03 4.56
N ALA A 39 -7.15 -1.98 3.29
CA ALA A 39 -7.62 -3.15 2.57
C ALA A 39 -6.44 -3.94 1.98
N ASP A 40 -6.38 -5.24 2.25
CA ASP A 40 -5.49 -6.18 1.57
C ASP A 40 -6.00 -6.50 0.14
N ALA A 41 -6.02 -5.48 -0.70
CA ALA A 41 -6.43 -5.60 -2.08
C ALA A 41 -5.33 -6.24 -2.94
N ARG A 42 -5.73 -7.04 -3.93
CA ARG A 42 -4.83 -7.50 -5.00
C ARG A 42 -4.38 -6.32 -5.86
N GLY A 43 -3.25 -6.47 -6.54
CA GLY A 43 -2.77 -5.49 -7.52
C GLY A 43 -1.25 -5.51 -7.68
N LEU A 44 -0.76 -4.80 -8.70
CA LEU A 44 0.66 -4.78 -9.05
C LEU A 44 1.56 -4.16 -7.97
N THR A 45 0.98 -3.39 -7.05
CA THR A 45 1.70 -2.74 -5.94
C THR A 45 1.52 -3.49 -4.62
N ASN A 46 1.17 -4.78 -4.65
CA ASN A 46 0.95 -5.56 -3.44
C ASN A 46 2.31 -5.82 -2.74
N PRO A 47 2.45 -5.57 -1.43
CA PRO A 47 3.70 -5.80 -0.71
C PRO A 47 4.00 -7.28 -0.46
N MET A 48 3.03 -8.17 -0.63
CA MET A 48 3.18 -9.60 -0.42
C MET A 48 3.85 -10.25 -1.64
N LEU A 49 5.18 -10.28 -1.62
CA LEU A 49 6.00 -10.73 -2.75
C LEU A 49 5.68 -12.15 -3.21
N GLU A 50 5.31 -13.04 -2.29
CA GLU A 50 4.93 -14.44 -2.58
C GLU A 50 3.64 -14.57 -3.41
N ARG A 51 2.87 -13.50 -3.60
CA ARG A 51 1.71 -13.48 -4.52
C ARG A 51 2.12 -13.34 -6.00
N PHE A 52 3.39 -13.10 -6.28
CA PHE A 52 3.90 -12.91 -7.63
C PHE A 52 4.81 -14.06 -8.05
N ASP A 53 4.64 -14.51 -9.30
CA ASP A 53 5.47 -15.55 -9.91
C ASP A 53 6.68 -14.94 -10.63
N PHE A 54 7.64 -14.45 -9.84
CA PHE A 54 8.83 -13.79 -10.36
C PHE A 54 9.72 -14.74 -11.16
N LYS A 55 10.09 -14.35 -12.39
CA LYS A 55 10.94 -15.18 -13.27
C LYS A 55 12.41 -14.77 -13.34
N HIS A 56 12.72 -13.51 -13.01
CA HIS A 56 14.04 -12.92 -13.27
C HIS A 56 14.59 -12.13 -12.07
N LEU A 57 14.16 -12.45 -10.85
CA LEU A 57 14.75 -11.84 -9.66
C LEU A 57 16.19 -12.36 -9.46
N PRO A 58 17.17 -11.49 -9.17
CA PRO A 58 18.51 -11.93 -8.81
C PRO A 58 18.46 -12.64 -7.46
N ARG A 59 18.74 -13.95 -7.43
CA ARG A 59 18.69 -14.77 -6.20
C ARG A 59 20.08 -14.80 -5.51
N PRO A 60 20.14 -14.86 -4.17
CA PRO A 60 19.02 -14.98 -3.24
C PRO A 60 18.34 -13.64 -2.90
N VAL A 61 17.02 -13.67 -2.65
CA VAL A 61 16.18 -12.54 -2.22
C VAL A 61 15.38 -12.94 -0.98
N TYR A 62 15.74 -12.42 0.18
CA TYR A 62 14.87 -12.50 1.36
C TYR A 62 13.65 -11.56 1.18
N PRO A 63 12.41 -11.97 1.53
CA PRO A 63 11.99 -13.20 2.20
C PRO A 63 11.65 -14.39 1.28
N LEU A 64 11.76 -14.26 -0.05
CA LEU A 64 11.43 -15.32 -1.02
C LEU A 64 12.44 -16.49 -1.02
N ASP A 65 13.64 -16.27 -0.50
CA ASP A 65 14.67 -17.27 -0.16
C ASP A 65 14.95 -17.19 1.33
N GLN A 66 14.36 -18.06 2.14
CA GLN A 66 14.54 -18.02 3.60
C GLN A 66 15.97 -18.34 4.05
N ASN A 67 16.72 -19.09 3.23
CA ASN A 67 18.12 -19.44 3.50
C ASN A 67 19.12 -18.37 3.01
N THR A 68 18.66 -17.14 2.77
CA THR A 68 19.54 -16.03 2.37
C THR A 68 20.53 -15.70 3.48
N GLU A 69 21.83 -15.74 3.18
CA GLU A 69 22.87 -15.25 4.07
C GLU A 69 23.22 -13.78 3.73
N TRP A 70 23.12 -12.89 4.71
CA TRP A 70 23.60 -11.51 4.53
C TRP A 70 25.13 -11.49 4.61
N ARG A 71 25.77 -10.95 3.56
CA ARG A 71 27.21 -10.69 3.53
C ARG A 71 27.41 -9.18 3.38
N PRO A 72 28.00 -8.48 4.35
CA PRO A 72 28.29 -7.06 4.20
C PRO A 72 29.17 -6.85 2.96
N GLY A 73 28.82 -5.86 2.14
CA GLY A 73 29.69 -5.41 1.06
C GLY A 73 31.01 -4.93 1.64
N ARG A 74 32.11 -5.18 0.92
CA ARG A 74 33.44 -4.70 1.28
C ARG A 74 33.51 -3.17 1.20
#